data_AF-A0A2V6B0X1-F1
#
_entry.id   AF-A0A2V6B0X1-F1
#
_cell.length_a   1.000
_cell.length_b   1.000
_cell.length_c   1.000
_cell.angle_alpha   90.00
_cell.angle_beta   90.00
_cell.angle_gamma   90.00
#
_symmetry.space_group_name_H-M   'P 1'
#
loop_
_entity.id
_entity.type
_entity.pdbx_description
1 polymer ?
#
loop_
_entity_poly.entity_id
_entity_poly.type
_entity_poly.pdbx_seq_one_letter_code
_entity_poly.pdbx_strand_id
1 'polypeptide(L)'
;MSNNASFFSELRRRNVFRVALTYAVVAWLLLEIAGVFVPMLDAPEWIITAFLVVLALGFVLAIFISWSFEMTPEGLKRTEDLSPDEVIPYWSRRKFARFIIGTAVIAFGLSAYQLLRPRSSVRISQTEPLSISQSSTADSLRDNAGTTRPGERILRDLDAQWSKAAAAKDLEQTVAFYSDDAIVLPPNATRAATKETVRNVWKDVLAAPGLVISWKPSKVKLGHNGAMAWVSGTYELIMNDASGKPINDRGKYLEVWEKQADGNWKCAADMWNSDLAVSAPATAEKK
;
A
#
# COMPACT_ATOMS: atom_id res chain seq x y z
N MET A 1 -30.40 -10.56 34.95
CA MET A 1 -29.65 -11.34 33.93
C MET A 1 -30.50 -11.43 32.67
N SER A 2 -29.91 -10.97 31.56
CA SER A 2 -30.25 -11.18 30.13
C SER A 2 -31.70 -11.01 29.62
N ASN A 3 -32.04 -9.76 29.27
CA ASN A 3 -33.20 -9.38 28.42
C ASN A 3 -32.90 -9.48 26.90
N ASN A 4 -31.85 -10.20 26.51
CA ASN A 4 -31.42 -10.26 25.09
C ASN A 4 -32.39 -11.09 24.23
N ALA A 5 -33.14 -12.02 24.82
CA ALA A 5 -34.07 -12.87 24.09
C ALA A 5 -35.32 -12.12 23.58
N SER A 6 -35.79 -11.06 24.27
CA SER A 6 -36.92 -10.23 23.82
C SER A 6 -36.51 -9.25 22.72
N PHE A 7 -35.36 -8.58 22.86
CA PHE A 7 -34.87 -7.64 21.85
C PHE A 7 -34.56 -8.30 20.49
N PHE A 8 -33.92 -9.47 20.50
CA PHE A 8 -33.65 -10.22 19.27
C PHE A 8 -34.92 -10.80 18.62
N SER A 9 -35.93 -11.17 19.42
CA SER A 9 -37.21 -11.63 18.88
C SER A 9 -38.06 -10.48 18.32
N GLU A 10 -37.97 -9.28 18.90
CA GLU A 10 -38.59 -8.06 18.36
C GLU A 10 -37.97 -7.62 17.03
N LEU A 11 -36.64 -7.62 16.89
CA LEU A 11 -35.96 -7.34 15.63
C LEU A 11 -36.34 -8.35 14.53
N ARG A 12 -36.60 -9.60 14.93
CA ARG A 12 -36.99 -10.69 14.01
C ARG A 12 -38.44 -10.55 13.56
N ARG A 13 -39.33 -10.10 14.46
CA ARG A 13 -40.75 -9.87 14.18
C ARG A 13 -40.96 -8.71 13.20
N ARG A 14 -40.19 -7.63 13.35
CA ARG A 14 -40.31 -6.40 12.54
C ARG A 14 -39.55 -6.44 11.21
N ASN A 15 -39.09 -7.60 10.75
CA ASN A 15 -38.33 -7.79 9.50
C ASN A 15 -37.06 -6.91 9.34
N VAL A 16 -36.55 -6.31 10.42
CA VAL A 16 -35.37 -5.42 10.38
C VAL A 16 -34.15 -6.14 9.77
N PHE A 17 -34.02 -7.44 9.99
CA PHE A 17 -32.98 -8.26 9.37
C PHE A 17 -33.00 -8.27 7.84
N ARG A 18 -34.18 -8.20 7.20
CA ARG A 18 -34.26 -8.17 5.73
C ARG A 18 -33.83 -6.82 5.18
N VAL A 19 -34.21 -5.73 5.85
CA VAL A 19 -33.79 -4.38 5.47
C VAL A 19 -32.28 -4.25 5.67
N ALA A 20 -31.75 -4.73 6.80
CA ALA A 20 -30.32 -4.73 7.07
C ALA A 20 -29.55 -5.57 6.03
N LEU A 21 -30.05 -6.74 5.65
CA LEU A 21 -29.43 -7.58 4.61
C LEU A 21 -29.49 -6.92 3.23
N THR A 22 -30.61 -6.30 2.87
CA THR A 22 -30.75 -5.58 1.58
C THR A 22 -29.80 -4.38 1.54
N TYR A 23 -29.74 -3.61 2.62
CA TYR A 23 -28.84 -2.48 2.76
C TYR A 23 -27.39 -2.93 2.64
N ALA A 24 -27.01 -4.04 3.29
CA ALA A 24 -25.66 -4.58 3.21
C ALA A 24 -25.27 -4.97 1.77
N VAL A 25 -26.18 -5.58 1.00
CA VAL A 25 -25.92 -5.94 -0.40
C VAL A 25 -25.79 -4.70 -1.29
N VAL A 26 -26.64 -3.69 -1.10
CA VAL A 26 -26.57 -2.43 -1.88
C VAL A 26 -25.32 -1.62 -1.50
N ALA A 27 -25.02 -1.50 -0.22
CA ALA A 27 -23.82 -0.83 0.28
C ALA A 27 -22.55 -1.52 -0.24
N TRP A 28 -22.53 -2.85 -0.25
CA TRP A 28 -21.43 -3.62 -0.80
C TRP A 28 -21.24 -3.35 -2.31
N LEU A 29 -22.32 -3.33 -3.11
CA LEU A 29 -22.25 -2.98 -4.53
C LEU A 29 -21.75 -1.54 -4.76
N LEU A 30 -22.20 -0.60 -3.93
CA LEU A 30 -21.75 0.79 -3.99
C LEU A 30 -20.25 0.93 -3.67
N LEU A 31 -19.72 0.10 -2.76
CA LEU A 31 -18.30 0.06 -2.45
C LEU A 31 -17.47 -0.50 -3.61
N GLU A 32 -17.96 -1.54 -4.30
CA GLU A 32 -17.32 -2.04 -5.54
C GLU A 32 -17.25 -0.95 -6.62
N ILE A 33 -18.36 -0.23 -6.85
CA ILE A 33 -18.40 0.88 -7.82
C ILE A 33 -17.43 1.99 -7.39
N ALA A 34 -17.44 2.39 -6.12
CA ALA A 34 -16.53 3.41 -5.60
C ALA A 34 -15.05 3.01 -5.80
N GLY A 35 -14.71 1.73 -5.60
CA GLY A 35 -13.37 1.21 -5.84
C GLY A 35 -12.89 1.32 -7.29
N VAL A 36 -13.81 1.31 -8.26
CA VAL A 36 -13.49 1.54 -9.68
C VAL A 36 -13.39 3.04 -10.01
N PHE A 37 -14.35 3.83 -9.53
CA PHE A 37 -14.46 5.24 -9.93
C PHE A 37 -13.49 6.16 -9.19
N VAL A 38 -13.15 5.90 -7.93
CA VAL A 38 -12.26 6.78 -7.15
C VAL A 38 -10.86 6.88 -7.77
N PRO A 39 -10.18 5.78 -8.14
CA PRO A 39 -8.89 5.86 -8.84
C PRO A 39 -9.03 6.44 -10.26
N MET A 40 -10.20 6.27 -10.90
CA MET A 40 -10.46 6.79 -12.24
C MET A 40 -10.59 8.32 -12.28
N LEU A 41 -11.05 8.92 -11.17
CA LEU A 41 -11.27 10.37 -11.05
C LEU A 41 -10.10 11.11 -10.39
N ASP A 42 -8.97 10.43 -10.12
CA ASP A 42 -7.87 10.94 -9.27
C ASP A 42 -8.40 11.54 -7.95
N ALA A 43 -9.46 10.92 -7.40
CA ALA A 43 -10.19 11.47 -6.27
C ALA A 43 -9.38 11.29 -4.98
N PRO A 44 -9.33 12.29 -4.08
CA PRO A 44 -8.64 12.18 -2.80
C PRO A 44 -9.10 10.99 -1.95
N GLU A 45 -8.18 10.34 -1.23
CA GLU A 45 -8.46 9.13 -0.44
C GLU A 45 -9.53 9.32 0.65
N TRP A 46 -9.70 10.55 1.16
CA TRP A 46 -10.73 10.86 2.15
C TRP A 46 -12.16 10.61 1.62
N ILE A 47 -12.37 10.58 0.30
CA ILE A 47 -13.69 10.34 -0.32
C ILE A 47 -14.19 8.94 0.00
N ILE A 48 -13.32 7.92 0.04
CA ILE A 48 -13.71 6.55 0.41
C ILE A 48 -14.17 6.53 1.87
N THR A 49 -13.43 7.21 2.76
CA THR A 49 -13.80 7.34 4.17
C THR A 49 -15.12 8.08 4.36
N ALA A 50 -15.32 9.21 3.67
CA ALA A 50 -16.57 9.96 3.70
C ALA A 50 -17.75 9.12 3.18
N PHE A 51 -17.55 8.35 2.11
CA PHE A 51 -18.55 7.46 1.54
C PHE A 51 -18.95 6.35 2.52
N LEU A 52 -17.97 5.73 3.21
CA LEU A 52 -18.21 4.75 4.26
C LEU A 52 -18.98 5.34 5.45
N VAL A 53 -18.66 6.56 5.88
CA VAL A 53 -19.38 7.25 6.96
C VAL A 53 -20.83 7.51 6.56
N VAL A 54 -21.07 7.95 5.32
CA VAL A 54 -22.44 8.16 4.79
C VAL A 54 -23.22 6.84 4.74
N LEU A 55 -22.60 5.73 4.31
CA LEU A 55 -23.23 4.41 4.34
C LEU A 55 -23.52 3.92 5.76
N ALA A 56 -22.62 4.19 6.72
CA ALA A 56 -22.84 3.82 8.12
C ALA A 56 -24.00 4.62 8.74
N LEU A 57 -24.04 5.93 8.51
CA LEU A 57 -25.14 6.80 8.96
C LEU A 57 -26.46 6.40 8.29
N GLY A 58 -26.42 6.11 6.99
CA GLY A 58 -27.57 5.62 6.23
C GLY A 58 -28.08 4.27 6.75
N PHE A 59 -27.20 3.37 7.21
CA PHE A 59 -27.57 2.09 7.81
C PHE A 59 -28.27 2.28 9.17
N VAL A 60 -27.73 3.13 10.03
CA VAL A 60 -28.36 3.46 11.33
C VAL A 60 -29.75 4.06 11.10
N LEU A 61 -29.86 4.98 10.14
CA LEU A 61 -31.14 5.56 9.74
C LEU A 61 -32.09 4.51 9.16
N ALA A 62 -31.60 3.60 8.31
CA ALA A 62 -32.40 2.52 7.72
C ALA A 62 -32.93 1.55 8.78
N ILE A 63 -32.12 1.20 9.79
CA ILE A 63 -32.57 0.39 10.95
C ILE A 63 -33.60 1.16 11.76
N PHE A 64 -33.36 2.43 12.05
CA PHE A 64 -34.29 3.25 12.82
C PHE A 64 -35.64 3.40 12.12
N ILE A 65 -35.63 3.69 10.81
CA ILE A 65 -36.85 3.76 9.99
C ILE A 65 -37.53 2.40 9.91
N SER A 66 -36.78 1.32 9.69
CA SER A 66 -37.35 -0.05 9.66
C SER A 66 -37.90 -0.51 11.01
N TRP A 67 -37.41 0.06 12.11
CA TRP A 67 -37.88 -0.24 13.46
C TRP A 67 -39.11 0.59 13.83
N SER A 68 -39.17 1.86 13.40
CA SER A 68 -40.22 2.82 13.73
C SER A 68 -41.38 2.87 12.73
N PHE A 69 -41.20 2.40 11.49
CA PHE A 69 -42.19 2.52 10.42
C PHE A 69 -42.29 1.21 9.62
N GLU A 70 -43.52 0.78 9.33
CA GLU A 70 -43.79 -0.28 8.36
C GLU A 70 -44.22 0.36 7.04
N MET A 71 -43.44 0.15 5.97
CA MET A 71 -43.83 0.60 4.63
C MET A 71 -44.94 -0.31 4.09
N THR A 72 -46.19 0.13 4.23
CA THR A 72 -47.33 -0.49 3.54
C THR A 72 -47.49 0.10 2.14
N PRO A 73 -48.14 -0.60 1.20
CA PRO A 73 -48.43 -0.07 -0.14
C PRO A 73 -49.23 1.24 -0.17
N GLU A 74 -49.76 1.67 0.97
CA GLU A 74 -50.65 2.84 1.16
C GLU A 74 -49.91 4.09 1.66
N GLY A 75 -48.61 4.01 1.99
CA GLY A 75 -47.79 5.13 2.47
C GLY A 75 -47.15 4.92 3.86
N LEU A 76 -46.39 5.93 4.33
CA LEU A 76 -45.70 5.93 5.64
C LEU A 76 -46.69 6.09 6.81
N LYS A 77 -47.08 4.99 7.48
CA LYS A 77 -47.88 5.01 8.72
C LYS A 77 -47.02 4.64 9.95
N ARG A 78 -47.30 5.27 11.09
CA ARG A 78 -46.62 5.03 12.38
C ARG A 78 -47.21 3.77 13.03
N THR A 79 -46.38 2.95 13.68
CA THR A 79 -46.69 1.57 14.12
C THR A 79 -47.70 1.42 15.27
N GLU A 80 -48.34 2.51 15.72
CA GLU A 80 -49.29 2.49 16.84
C GLU A 80 -50.75 2.19 16.42
N ASP A 81 -51.09 2.22 15.12
CA ASP A 81 -52.47 2.11 14.63
C ASP A 81 -52.79 0.85 13.78
N LEU A 82 -51.99 -0.23 13.83
CA LEU A 82 -52.22 -1.43 13.00
C LEU A 82 -52.78 -2.62 13.81
N SER A 83 -53.91 -3.16 13.35
CA SER A 83 -54.58 -4.31 13.95
C SER A 83 -53.75 -5.61 13.80
N PRO A 84 -53.75 -6.53 14.78
CA PRO A 84 -52.87 -7.71 14.79
C PRO A 84 -52.98 -8.70 13.63
N ASP A 85 -54.01 -8.61 12.79
CA ASP A 85 -54.38 -9.64 11.81
C ASP A 85 -54.18 -9.23 10.33
N GLU A 86 -53.61 -8.06 10.04
CA GLU A 86 -53.42 -7.62 8.65
C GLU A 86 -52.06 -8.06 8.06
N VAL A 87 -52.09 -9.08 7.19
CA VAL A 87 -50.90 -9.63 6.53
C VAL A 87 -50.55 -8.81 5.29
N ILE A 88 -49.63 -7.86 5.43
CA ILE A 88 -49.15 -7.00 4.33
C ILE A 88 -48.26 -7.82 3.35
N PRO A 89 -48.43 -7.68 2.02
CA PRO A 89 -47.72 -8.50 1.05
C PRO A 89 -46.26 -8.02 0.88
N TYR A 90 -45.35 -8.59 1.68
CA TYR A 90 -43.91 -8.42 1.45
C TYR A 90 -43.44 -9.21 0.22
N TRP A 91 -42.38 -8.73 -0.44
CA TRP A 91 -41.73 -9.38 -1.58
C TRP A 91 -41.50 -10.88 -1.34
N SER A 92 -42.10 -11.75 -2.16
CA SER A 92 -42.05 -13.21 -2.00
C SER A 92 -40.62 -13.69 -1.69
N ARG A 93 -40.46 -14.54 -0.65
CA ARG A 93 -39.15 -15.09 -0.22
C ARG A 93 -38.34 -15.71 -1.37
N ARG A 94 -39.01 -16.16 -2.44
CA ARG A 94 -38.38 -16.70 -3.65
C ARG A 94 -37.87 -15.62 -4.59
N LYS A 95 -38.59 -14.50 -4.72
CA LYS A 95 -38.11 -13.32 -5.47
C LYS A 95 -36.92 -12.72 -4.70
N PHE A 96 -37.12 -12.47 -3.41
CA PHE A 96 -36.16 -12.67 -2.30
C PHE A 96 -34.73 -13.09 -2.66
N ALA A 97 -34.59 -14.42 -2.57
CA ALA A 97 -33.39 -15.17 -2.85
C ALA A 97 -32.87 -15.00 -4.28
N ARG A 98 -33.73 -14.86 -5.29
CA ARG A 98 -33.28 -14.72 -6.69
C ARG A 98 -32.51 -13.42 -6.92
N PHE A 99 -32.89 -12.32 -6.27
CA PHE A 99 -32.12 -11.08 -6.36
C PHE A 99 -30.77 -11.23 -5.65
N ILE A 100 -30.75 -11.75 -4.42
CA ILE A 100 -29.49 -12.00 -3.68
C ILE A 100 -28.52 -12.88 -4.50
N ILE A 101 -29.04 -13.98 -5.07
CA ILE A 101 -28.24 -14.90 -5.89
C ILE A 101 -27.79 -14.22 -7.18
N GLY A 102 -28.65 -13.44 -7.84
CA GLY A 102 -28.29 -12.67 -9.03
C GLY A 102 -27.15 -11.69 -8.77
N THR A 103 -27.21 -10.93 -7.67
CA THR A 103 -26.13 -10.01 -7.28
C THR A 103 -24.84 -10.76 -6.95
N ALA A 104 -24.93 -11.90 -6.24
CA ALA A 104 -23.77 -12.73 -5.91
C ALA A 104 -23.10 -13.36 -7.15
N VAL A 105 -23.87 -13.72 -8.17
CA VAL A 105 -23.33 -14.26 -9.43
C VAL A 105 -22.61 -13.17 -10.23
N ILE A 106 -23.17 -11.95 -10.27
CA ILE A 106 -22.51 -10.81 -10.93
C ILE A 106 -21.20 -10.46 -10.20
N ALA A 107 -21.23 -10.42 -8.87
CA ALA A 107 -20.07 -10.24 -8.02
C ALA A 107 -18.96 -11.27 -8.31
N PHE A 108 -19.33 -12.55 -8.30
CA PHE A 108 -18.41 -13.64 -8.56
C PHE A 108 -17.86 -13.60 -10.00
N GLY A 109 -18.70 -13.28 -10.98
CA GLY A 109 -18.27 -13.11 -12.37
C GLY A 109 -17.25 -11.99 -12.55
N LEU A 110 -17.47 -10.84 -11.89
CA LEU A 110 -16.53 -9.72 -11.90
C LEU A 110 -15.22 -10.08 -11.19
N SER A 111 -15.28 -10.81 -10.07
CA SER A 111 -14.08 -11.25 -9.33
C SER A 111 -13.28 -12.33 -10.09
N ALA A 112 -13.96 -13.31 -10.69
CA ALA A 112 -13.34 -14.31 -11.55
C ALA A 112 -12.71 -13.66 -12.79
N TYR A 113 -13.32 -12.61 -13.33
CA TYR A 113 -12.76 -11.82 -14.42
C TYR A 113 -11.48 -11.07 -14.00
N GLN A 114 -11.39 -10.58 -12.76
CA GLN A 114 -10.15 -10.00 -12.22
C GLN A 114 -9.05 -11.06 -12.01
N LEU A 115 -9.40 -12.31 -11.71
CA LEU A 115 -8.46 -13.44 -11.57
C LEU A 115 -7.96 -13.98 -12.91
N LEU A 116 -8.80 -13.94 -13.95
CA LEU A 116 -8.50 -14.46 -15.30
C LEU A 116 -7.88 -13.42 -16.24
N ARG A 117 -7.98 -12.12 -15.93
CA ARG A 117 -7.16 -11.10 -16.60
C ARG A 117 -5.69 -11.35 -16.25
N PRO A 118 -4.79 -11.50 -17.23
CA PRO A 118 -3.36 -11.45 -16.98
C PRO A 118 -3.08 -10.17 -16.21
N ARG A 119 -2.57 -10.29 -14.98
CA ARG A 119 -2.15 -9.14 -14.19
C ARG A 119 -1.06 -8.42 -14.97
N SER A 120 -1.43 -7.38 -15.72
CA SER A 120 -0.51 -6.28 -15.96
C SER A 120 -0.10 -5.84 -14.56
N SER A 121 1.19 -5.99 -14.25
CA SER A 121 1.80 -5.59 -13.00
C SER A 121 1.70 -4.06 -12.88
N VAL A 122 0.54 -3.57 -12.48
CA VAL A 122 0.40 -2.25 -11.91
C VAL A 122 1.04 -2.31 -10.53
N ARG A 123 2.22 -1.70 -10.44
CA ARG A 123 2.94 -1.43 -9.21
C ARG A 123 2.07 -0.50 -8.34
N ILE A 124 1.47 -1.03 -7.28
CA ILE A 124 0.83 -0.22 -6.23
C ILE A 124 1.78 -0.13 -5.04
N SER A 125 2.15 1.13 -4.73
CA SER A 125 2.73 1.52 -3.45
C SER A 125 1.66 1.45 -2.35
N GLN A 126 2.01 0.73 -1.29
CA GLN A 126 1.72 0.94 0.14
C GLN A 126 0.31 1.31 0.63
N THR A 127 -0.16 0.46 1.54
CA THR A 127 -1.29 0.60 2.46
C THR A 127 -0.92 1.44 3.70
N GLU A 128 -1.77 2.42 4.07
CA GLU A 128 -2.20 2.93 5.42
C GLU A 128 -1.17 3.36 6.52
N PRO A 129 -1.55 4.04 7.64
CA PRO A 129 -2.62 5.02 7.95
C PRO A 129 -2.12 6.28 8.74
N LEU A 130 -3.07 7.15 9.14
CA LEU A 130 -3.00 8.28 10.12
C LEU A 130 -2.38 9.62 9.65
N SER A 131 -3.24 10.56 9.23
CA SER A 131 -2.91 11.98 9.20
C SER A 131 -3.67 12.73 10.30
N ILE A 132 -2.91 13.27 11.24
CA ILE A 132 -3.28 14.45 12.02
C ILE A 132 -3.51 15.59 11.01
N SER A 133 -4.65 16.27 11.13
CA SER A 133 -4.99 17.50 10.41
C SER A 133 -3.81 18.46 10.30
N GLN A 134 -3.49 18.95 9.11
CA GLN A 134 -3.37 20.39 8.86
C GLN A 134 -3.76 20.72 7.42
N SER A 135 -4.74 21.61 7.30
CA SER A 135 -5.04 22.38 6.10
C SER A 135 -4.01 23.51 6.01
N SER A 136 -3.36 23.69 4.87
CA SER A 136 -3.06 25.03 4.33
C SER A 136 -2.65 24.94 2.85
N THR A 137 -3.57 25.42 2.02
CA THR A 137 -3.41 26.23 0.79
C THR A 137 -2.03 26.39 0.17
N ALA A 138 -1.93 26.03 -1.10
CA ALA A 138 -1.22 26.69 -2.22
C ALA A 138 -0.81 25.60 -3.22
N ASP A 139 -1.60 25.33 -4.24
CA ASP A 139 -1.53 26.05 -5.52
C ASP A 139 -0.09 26.23 -6.04
N SER A 140 0.45 25.14 -6.61
CA SER A 140 1.43 25.21 -7.70
C SER A 140 1.38 23.91 -8.50
N LEU A 141 0.24 23.65 -9.13
CA LEU A 141 0.14 22.67 -10.21
C LEU A 141 0.72 23.29 -11.47
N ARG A 142 1.90 22.82 -11.89
CA ARG A 142 2.31 22.63 -13.29
C ARG A 142 3.67 21.93 -13.34
N ASP A 143 3.69 20.66 -13.00
CA ASP A 143 4.81 19.78 -13.36
C ASP A 143 4.77 19.56 -14.88
N ASN A 144 5.69 20.25 -15.55
CA ASN A 144 5.92 20.13 -16.98
C ASN A 144 6.64 18.80 -17.23
N ALA A 145 5.95 17.86 -17.86
CA ALA A 145 6.53 16.63 -18.36
C ALA A 145 7.67 16.96 -19.34
N GLY A 146 8.91 16.64 -18.97
CA GLY A 146 10.06 16.67 -19.89
C GLY A 146 11.36 17.25 -19.34
N THR A 147 11.37 17.88 -18.16
CA THR A 147 12.62 18.37 -17.54
C THR A 147 12.83 17.69 -16.20
N THR A 148 13.83 16.79 -16.11
CA THR A 148 14.30 16.25 -14.82
C THR A 148 14.53 17.40 -13.85
N ARG A 149 13.88 17.38 -12.69
CA ARG A 149 13.95 18.48 -11.73
C ARG A 149 15.43 18.68 -11.34
N PRO A 150 15.94 19.92 -11.18
CA PRO A 150 17.36 20.15 -10.86
C PRO A 150 17.88 19.32 -9.66
N GLY A 151 17.05 19.15 -8.63
CA GLY A 151 17.40 18.29 -7.48
C GLY A 151 17.55 16.80 -7.83
N GLU A 152 16.74 16.29 -8.76
CA GLU A 152 16.86 14.90 -9.21
C GLU A 152 18.15 14.68 -10.01
N ARG A 153 18.63 15.69 -10.75
CA ARG A 153 19.92 15.63 -11.43
C ARG A 153 21.08 15.58 -10.44
N ILE A 154 21.06 16.44 -9.42
CA ILE A 154 22.09 16.46 -8.36
C ILE A 154 22.19 15.09 -7.69
N LEU A 155 21.05 14.47 -7.34
CA LEU A 155 21.03 13.15 -6.71
C LEU A 155 21.57 12.06 -7.63
N ARG A 156 21.27 12.10 -8.93
CA ARG A 156 21.87 11.17 -9.92
C ARG A 156 23.39 11.34 -9.99
N ASP A 157 23.88 12.57 -9.96
CA ASP A 157 25.31 12.87 -10.03
C ASP A 157 26.03 12.45 -8.73
N LEU A 158 25.39 12.60 -7.56
CA LEU A 158 25.92 12.11 -6.28
C LEU A 158 25.97 10.59 -6.22
N ASP A 159 24.88 9.91 -6.61
CA ASP A 159 24.84 8.45 -6.69
C ASP A 159 25.91 7.89 -7.64
N ALA A 160 26.10 8.53 -8.80
CA ALA A 160 27.17 8.17 -9.72
C ALA A 160 28.59 8.40 -9.16
N GLN A 161 28.78 9.41 -8.31
CA GLN A 161 30.06 9.63 -7.61
C GLN A 161 30.29 8.57 -6.54
N TRP A 162 29.24 8.17 -5.82
CA TRP A 162 29.31 7.11 -4.82
C TRP A 162 29.66 5.76 -5.46
N SER A 163 29.01 5.42 -6.57
CA SER A 163 29.32 4.25 -7.40
C SER A 163 30.81 4.21 -7.79
N LYS A 164 31.39 5.35 -8.18
CA LYS A 164 32.82 5.46 -8.51
C LYS A 164 33.73 5.30 -7.27
N ALA A 165 33.36 5.87 -6.13
CA ALA A 165 34.14 5.75 -4.90
C ALA A 165 34.21 4.30 -4.41
N ALA A 166 33.08 3.59 -4.44
CA ALA A 166 33.04 2.17 -4.09
C ALA A 166 33.79 1.30 -5.10
N ALA A 167 33.67 1.58 -6.40
CA ALA A 167 34.46 0.90 -7.43
C ALA A 167 35.98 1.09 -7.24
N ALA A 168 36.39 2.27 -6.75
CA ALA A 168 37.78 2.56 -6.39
C ALA A 168 38.19 1.98 -5.02
N LYS A 169 37.28 1.30 -4.31
CA LYS A 169 37.47 0.75 -2.96
C LYS A 169 37.87 1.79 -1.92
N ASP A 170 37.43 3.04 -2.11
CA ASP A 170 37.65 4.12 -1.15
C ASP A 170 36.58 4.07 -0.06
N LEU A 171 36.91 3.43 1.06
CA LEU A 171 35.98 3.25 2.18
C LEU A 171 35.53 4.59 2.78
N GLU A 172 36.45 5.53 2.96
CA GLU A 172 36.14 6.79 3.65
C GLU A 172 35.25 7.67 2.78
N GLN A 173 35.55 7.75 1.46
CA GLN A 173 34.68 8.47 0.53
C GLN A 173 33.31 7.79 0.36
N THR A 174 33.27 6.45 0.37
CA THR A 174 32.02 5.69 0.28
C THR A 174 31.12 5.96 1.48
N VAL A 175 31.67 5.90 2.70
CA VAL A 175 30.90 6.14 3.93
C VAL A 175 30.52 7.62 4.08
N ALA A 176 31.29 8.54 3.50
CA ALA A 176 30.99 9.97 3.53
C ALA A 176 29.68 10.35 2.82
N PHE A 177 29.08 9.48 1.99
CA PHE A 177 27.77 9.76 1.39
C PHE A 177 26.61 9.59 2.37
N TYR A 178 26.79 8.88 3.49
CA TYR A 178 25.74 8.68 4.49
C TYR A 178 25.58 9.87 5.44
N SER A 179 24.36 10.02 5.96
CA SER A 179 24.09 10.89 7.10
C SER A 179 24.59 10.25 8.40
N ASP A 180 24.66 11.05 9.46
CA ASP A 180 25.18 10.61 10.76
C ASP A 180 24.31 9.54 11.44
N ASP A 181 23.01 9.58 11.13
CA ASP A 181 21.94 8.72 11.64
C ASP A 181 21.48 7.67 10.62
N ALA A 182 22.25 7.45 9.56
CA ALA A 182 21.85 6.58 8.48
C ALA A 182 21.61 5.13 8.92
N ILE A 183 20.63 4.50 8.27
CA ILE A 183 20.36 3.06 8.41
C ILE A 183 20.75 2.32 7.13
N VAL A 184 21.39 1.16 7.27
CA VAL A 184 21.74 0.28 6.15
C VAL A 184 21.18 -1.10 6.41
N LEU A 185 20.52 -1.67 5.39
CA LEU A 185 19.84 -2.95 5.43
C LEU A 185 20.53 -3.91 4.45
N PRO A 186 21.70 -4.45 4.82
CA PRO A 186 22.44 -5.37 3.96
C PRO A 186 21.70 -6.71 3.78
N PRO A 187 21.85 -7.39 2.63
CA PRO A 187 21.32 -8.72 2.43
C PRO A 187 21.82 -9.72 3.49
N ASN A 188 20.91 -10.56 3.99
CA ASN A 188 21.23 -11.69 4.88
C ASN A 188 21.95 -11.31 6.20
N ALA A 189 21.88 -10.04 6.62
CA ALA A 189 22.50 -9.55 7.84
C ALA A 189 21.55 -8.62 8.61
N THR A 190 21.91 -8.29 9.85
CA THR A 190 21.14 -7.36 10.67
C THR A 190 21.28 -5.93 10.16
N ARG A 191 20.28 -5.09 10.48
CA ARG A 191 20.32 -3.65 10.21
C ARG A 191 21.54 -3.00 10.89
N ALA A 192 22.33 -2.26 10.12
CA ALA A 192 23.28 -1.28 10.63
C ALA A 192 22.57 0.07 10.86
N ALA A 193 22.81 0.71 12.00
CA ALA A 193 22.09 1.92 12.43
C ALA A 193 22.99 2.91 13.18
N THR A 194 24.31 2.78 13.04
CA THR A 194 25.32 3.68 13.58
C THR A 194 26.41 3.87 12.54
N LYS A 195 27.12 5.01 12.55
CA LYS A 195 28.27 5.23 11.65
C LYS A 195 29.26 4.08 11.61
N GLU A 196 29.57 3.52 12.78
CA GLU A 196 30.50 2.40 12.89
C GLU A 196 29.96 1.13 12.22
N THR A 197 28.71 0.77 12.47
CA THR A 197 28.10 -0.41 11.85
C THR A 197 27.95 -0.26 10.34
N VAL A 198 27.59 0.93 9.86
CA VAL A 198 27.53 1.26 8.43
C VAL A 198 28.92 1.17 7.78
N ARG A 199 29.94 1.72 8.44
CA ARG A 199 31.33 1.62 7.97
C ARG A 199 31.81 0.18 7.90
N ASN A 200 31.45 -0.66 8.87
CA ASN A 200 31.83 -2.07 8.87
C ASN A 200 31.16 -2.83 7.72
N VAL A 201 29.89 -2.56 7.41
CA VAL A 201 29.21 -3.14 6.23
C VAL A 201 30.00 -2.85 4.95
N TRP A 202 30.35 -1.59 4.70
CA TRP A 202 31.11 -1.23 3.51
C TRP A 202 32.54 -1.74 3.53
N LYS A 203 33.19 -1.78 4.69
CA LYS A 203 34.53 -2.37 4.83
C LYS A 203 34.53 -3.82 4.38
N ASP A 204 33.52 -4.60 4.80
CA ASP A 204 33.40 -6.02 4.44
C ASP A 204 33.08 -6.20 2.95
N VAL A 205 32.17 -5.38 2.40
CA VAL A 205 31.84 -5.39 0.96
C VAL A 205 33.09 -5.06 0.13
N LEU A 206 33.80 -3.97 0.44
CA LEU A 206 34.96 -3.50 -0.31
C LEU A 206 36.17 -4.45 -0.20
N ALA A 207 36.26 -5.20 0.89
CA ALA A 207 37.28 -6.21 1.11
C ALA A 207 36.98 -7.56 0.41
N ALA A 208 35.79 -7.73 -0.21
CA ALA A 208 35.44 -8.96 -0.90
C ALA A 208 36.48 -9.31 -1.98
N PRO A 209 37.03 -10.53 -1.99
CA PRO A 209 38.02 -10.93 -2.99
C PRO A 209 37.42 -10.88 -4.39
N GLY A 210 38.17 -10.34 -5.36
CA GLY A 210 37.70 -10.20 -6.74
C GLY A 210 36.62 -9.13 -6.96
N LEU A 211 36.33 -8.29 -5.95
CA LEU A 211 35.30 -7.27 -6.05
C LEU A 211 35.49 -6.34 -7.24
N VAL A 212 34.49 -6.32 -8.12
CA VAL A 212 34.22 -5.26 -9.09
C VAL A 212 32.76 -4.88 -8.91
N ILE A 213 32.47 -3.65 -8.50
CA ILE A 213 31.12 -3.18 -8.22
C ILE A 213 30.81 -1.94 -9.04
N SER A 214 29.60 -1.85 -9.55
CA SER A 214 29.06 -0.63 -10.12
C SER A 214 27.54 -0.62 -10.03
N TRP A 215 26.95 0.56 -9.92
CA TRP A 215 25.51 0.74 -9.99
C TRP A 215 25.12 2.02 -10.71
N LYS A 216 23.84 2.08 -11.11
CA LYS A 216 23.28 3.21 -11.84
C LYS A 216 21.83 3.48 -11.43
N PRO A 217 21.44 4.76 -11.24
CA PRO A 217 20.09 5.12 -10.85
C PRO A 217 19.14 4.99 -12.05
N SER A 218 18.07 4.22 -11.89
CA SER A 218 17.00 4.11 -12.88
C SER A 218 15.93 5.17 -12.64
N LYS A 219 15.56 5.38 -11.38
CA LYS A 219 14.52 6.33 -10.97
C LYS A 219 15.00 7.17 -9.79
N VAL A 220 14.76 8.46 -9.88
CA VAL A 220 14.97 9.42 -8.80
C VAL A 220 13.67 10.20 -8.67
N LYS A 221 13.16 10.33 -7.45
CA LYS A 221 11.97 11.11 -7.18
C LYS A 221 12.21 11.99 -5.96
N LEU A 222 12.20 13.30 -6.20
CA LEU A 222 12.19 14.29 -5.15
C LEU A 222 10.81 14.33 -4.48
N GLY A 223 10.79 14.35 -3.14
CA GLY A 223 9.61 14.55 -2.32
C GLY A 223 9.01 15.95 -2.51
N HIS A 224 7.75 16.13 -2.08
CA HIS A 224 6.99 17.34 -2.36
C HIS A 224 7.60 18.61 -1.75
N ASN A 225 8.20 18.49 -0.56
CA ASN A 225 8.89 19.58 0.13
C ASN A 225 10.35 19.80 -0.33
N GLY A 226 10.86 18.97 -1.26
CA GLY A 226 12.23 19.07 -1.77
C GLY A 226 13.34 18.73 -0.77
N ALA A 227 13.02 18.30 0.45
CA ALA A 227 14.00 18.00 1.51
C ALA A 227 14.41 16.51 1.55
N MET A 228 13.60 15.64 0.96
CA MET A 228 13.84 14.19 0.90
C MET A 228 13.66 13.72 -0.54
N ALA A 229 14.39 12.69 -0.92
CA ALA A 229 14.20 11.98 -2.18
C ALA A 229 14.41 10.49 -1.98
N TRP A 230 13.90 9.70 -2.92
CA TRP A 230 14.34 8.31 -3.04
C TRP A 230 14.95 8.07 -4.42
N VAL A 231 15.97 7.23 -4.43
CA VAL A 231 16.70 6.78 -5.61
C VAL A 231 16.56 5.26 -5.65
N SER A 232 16.19 4.72 -6.81
CA SER A 232 16.26 3.28 -7.05
C SER A 232 17.03 3.02 -8.33
N GLY A 233 17.77 1.93 -8.36
CA GLY A 233 18.54 1.55 -9.53
C GLY A 233 18.88 0.08 -9.56
N THR A 234 19.83 -0.25 -10.43
CA THR A 234 20.36 -1.60 -10.58
C THR A 234 21.86 -1.59 -10.35
N TYR A 235 22.38 -2.67 -9.79
CA TYR A 235 23.81 -2.87 -9.61
C TYR A 235 24.29 -4.11 -10.38
N GLU A 236 25.58 -4.09 -10.72
CA GLU A 236 26.35 -5.24 -11.15
C GLU A 236 27.55 -5.41 -10.21
N LEU A 237 27.81 -6.66 -9.83
CA LEU A 237 28.79 -7.02 -8.81
C LEU A 237 29.50 -8.31 -9.23
N ILE A 238 30.81 -8.27 -9.38
CA ILE A 238 31.64 -9.46 -9.45
C ILE A 238 32.33 -9.62 -8.11
N MET A 239 32.29 -10.81 -7.54
CA MET A 239 33.03 -11.17 -6.34
C MET A 239 33.34 -12.67 -6.35
N ASN A 240 34.38 -13.09 -5.66
CA ASN A 240 34.69 -14.50 -5.53
C ASN A 240 33.79 -15.15 -4.46
N ASP A 241 33.35 -16.37 -4.73
CA ASP A 241 32.69 -17.20 -3.73
C ASP A 241 33.68 -17.79 -2.70
N ALA A 242 33.15 -18.56 -1.75
CA ALA A 242 33.95 -19.23 -0.73
C ALA A 242 34.99 -20.22 -1.30
N SER A 243 34.82 -20.69 -2.55
CA SER A 243 35.79 -21.54 -3.26
C SER A 243 36.83 -20.75 -4.04
N GLY A 244 36.74 -19.41 -4.05
CA GLY A 244 37.62 -18.52 -4.80
C GLY A 244 37.19 -18.31 -6.26
N LYS A 245 36.05 -18.84 -6.69
CA LYS A 245 35.54 -18.71 -8.06
C LYS A 245 34.79 -17.39 -8.23
N PRO A 246 35.03 -16.61 -9.30
CA PRO A 246 34.25 -15.42 -9.59
C PRO A 246 32.76 -15.76 -9.83
N ILE A 247 31.88 -15.04 -9.12
CA ILE A 247 30.44 -14.98 -9.32
C ILE A 247 30.10 -13.58 -9.83
N ASN A 248 29.26 -13.54 -10.87
CA ASN A 248 28.64 -12.30 -11.33
C ASN A 248 27.22 -12.22 -10.76
N ASP A 249 27.01 -11.30 -9.84
CA ASP A 249 25.73 -10.95 -9.25
C ASP A 249 25.19 -9.66 -9.85
N ARG A 250 23.86 -9.59 -9.93
CA ARG A 250 23.14 -8.38 -10.33
C ARG A 250 21.90 -8.24 -9.47
N GLY A 251 21.48 -7.01 -9.27
CA GLY A 251 20.30 -6.77 -8.46
C GLY A 251 19.82 -5.33 -8.50
N LYS A 252 19.11 -4.97 -7.44
CA LYS A 252 18.42 -3.69 -7.29
C LYS A 252 18.69 -3.09 -5.92
N TYR A 253 18.66 -1.77 -5.86
CA TYR A 253 18.84 -1.01 -4.64
C TYR A 253 17.75 0.07 -4.49
N LEU A 254 17.55 0.50 -3.25
CA LEU A 254 16.71 1.63 -2.88
C LEU A 254 17.44 2.44 -1.82
N GLU A 255 17.62 3.72 -2.13
CA GLU A 255 18.21 4.70 -1.25
C GLU A 255 17.20 5.80 -0.95
N VAL A 256 17.27 6.30 0.26
CA VAL A 256 16.59 7.51 0.72
C VAL A 256 17.66 8.56 0.98
N TRP A 257 17.50 9.71 0.35
CA TRP A 257 18.39 10.84 0.48
C TRP A 257 17.67 11.98 1.18
N GLU A 258 18.37 12.64 2.10
CA GLU A 258 17.86 13.79 2.84
C GLU A 258 18.83 14.96 2.72
N LYS A 259 18.25 16.14 2.50
CA LYS A 259 18.99 17.39 2.49
C LYS A 259 19.23 17.81 3.92
N GLN A 260 20.49 17.84 4.30
CA GLN A 260 20.97 18.22 5.63
C GLN A 260 20.82 19.72 5.86
N ALA A 261 20.97 20.16 7.12
CA ALA A 261 20.85 21.56 7.51
C ALA A 261 21.88 22.49 6.82
N ASP A 262 23.03 21.97 6.45
CA ASP A 262 24.08 22.66 5.68
C ASP A 262 23.77 22.76 4.17
N GLY A 263 22.65 22.17 3.73
CA GLY A 263 22.21 22.14 2.34
C GLY A 263 22.77 20.98 1.51
N ASN A 264 23.68 20.16 2.07
CA ASN A 264 24.22 18.98 1.41
C ASN A 264 23.23 17.82 1.42
N TRP A 265 23.26 16.97 0.40
CA TRP A 265 22.48 15.74 0.37
C TRP A 265 23.29 14.59 0.96
N LYS A 266 22.66 13.80 1.82
CA LYS A 266 23.23 12.58 2.38
C LYS A 266 22.23 11.43 2.30
N CYS A 267 22.73 10.21 2.13
CA CYS A 267 21.92 9.01 2.17
C CYS A 267 21.55 8.70 3.62
N ALA A 268 20.26 8.71 3.94
CA ALA A 268 19.71 8.42 5.27
C ALA A 268 19.26 6.96 5.42
N ALA A 269 18.88 6.30 4.32
CA ALA A 269 18.60 4.87 4.33
C ALA A 269 19.05 4.20 3.04
N ASP A 270 19.64 3.02 3.15
CA ASP A 270 20.10 2.23 2.01
C ASP A 270 19.78 0.74 2.19
N MET A 271 19.33 0.13 1.11
CA MET A 271 19.10 -1.31 1.00
C MET A 271 19.36 -1.78 -0.43
N TRP A 272 19.85 -3.00 -0.56
CA TRP A 272 19.98 -3.68 -1.84
C TRP A 272 19.65 -5.16 -1.71
N ASN A 273 19.36 -5.81 -2.84
CA ASN A 273 19.19 -7.26 -2.90
C ASN A 273 19.47 -7.80 -4.31
N SER A 274 19.92 -9.05 -4.34
CA SER A 274 20.18 -9.80 -5.57
C SER A 274 18.88 -10.15 -6.31
N ASP A 275 18.95 -10.15 -7.64
CA ASP A 275 17.93 -10.70 -8.52
C ASP A 275 18.17 -12.20 -8.80
N LEU A 276 19.32 -12.74 -8.39
CA LEU A 276 19.62 -14.16 -8.54
C LEU A 276 18.88 -14.97 -7.48
N ALA A 277 18.49 -16.19 -7.86
CA ALA A 277 17.90 -17.12 -6.92
C ALA A 277 18.91 -17.45 -5.81
N VAL A 278 18.43 -17.55 -4.57
CA VAL A 278 19.25 -18.02 -3.45
C VAL A 278 19.74 -19.43 -3.79
N SER A 279 21.06 -19.59 -3.97
CA SER A 279 21.65 -20.91 -4.14
C SER A 279 21.40 -21.73 -2.87
N ALA A 280 20.81 -22.92 -3.02
CA ALA A 280 20.61 -23.83 -1.89
C ALA A 280 21.96 -24.07 -1.18
N PRO A 281 22.01 -24.10 0.16
CA PRO A 281 23.24 -24.39 0.88
C PRO A 281 23.79 -25.73 0.38
N ALA A 282 25.08 -25.77 0.05
CA ALA A 282 25.75 -27.00 -0.34
C ALA A 282 25.48 -28.04 0.75
N THR A 283 24.77 -29.12 0.41
CA THR A 283 24.65 -30.29 1.27
C THR A 283 26.07 -30.73 1.61
N ALA A 284 26.46 -30.56 2.86
CA ALA A 284 27.69 -31.12 3.38
C ALA A 284 27.61 -32.63 3.18
N GLU A 285 28.28 -33.14 2.14
CA GLU A 285 28.53 -34.58 2.02
C GLU A 285 29.29 -35.00 3.27
N LYS A 286 28.62 -35.76 4.13
CA LYS A 286 29.27 -36.49 5.22
C LYS A 286 30.24 -37.45 4.56
N LYS A 287 31.53 -37.18 4.70
CA LYS A 287 32.61 -38.14 4.46
C LYS A 287 32.95 -38.87 5.75
#